data_AF-A0A1Q3D2N2-F1
#
_entry.id   AF-A0A1Q3D2N2-F1
#
_cell.length_a   1.000
_cell.length_b   1.000
_cell.length_c   1.000
_cell.angle_alpha   90.00
_cell.angle_beta   90.00
_cell.angle_gamma   90.00
#
_symmetry.space_group_name_H-M   'P 1'
#
loop_
_entity.id
_entity.type
_entity.pdbx_description
1 polymer ?
#
loop_
_entity_poly.entity_id
_entity_poly.type
_entity_poly.pdbx_seq_one_letter_code
_entity_poly.pdbx_strand_id
1 'polypeptide(L)'
;MTRDVTYNPFNPFNFTERIQTIEQTIKITNTQQNIQLLDEKTIKELAQNFKYIHFALVQVTIKPLTRQGLNTSVLACLRDARHLNFDDSLIEAIETSLCNGPM
;
A
#
# COMPACT_ATOMS: atom_id res chain seq x y z
N MET A 1 5.32 9.05 8.81
CA MET A 1 5.43 10.52 8.88
C MET A 1 4.46 11.08 7.84
N THR A 2 3.27 11.49 8.26
CA THR A 2 2.25 12.05 7.35
C THR A 2 2.61 13.51 7.07
N ARG A 3 2.69 13.92 5.81
CA ARG A 3 2.78 15.32 5.43
C ARG A 3 1.47 15.70 4.75
N ASP A 4 0.76 16.65 5.32
CA ASP A 4 -0.40 17.27 4.69
C ASP A 4 0.12 18.37 3.76
N VAL A 5 -0.22 18.28 2.47
CA VAL A 5 0.15 19.29 1.48
C VAL A 5 -0.81 20.49 1.60
N THR A 6 -0.24 21.69 1.67
CA THR A 6 -0.90 22.96 2.02
C THR A 6 -2.08 23.35 1.12
N TYR A 7 -3.10 23.94 1.75
CA TYR A 7 -4.33 24.50 1.17
C TYR A 7 -4.10 25.41 -0.06
N ASN A 8 -4.77 25.10 -1.17
CA ASN A 8 -4.82 25.93 -2.37
C ASN A 8 -6.15 26.69 -2.44
N PRO A 9 -6.15 28.04 -2.38
CA PRO A 9 -7.38 28.86 -2.36
C PRO A 9 -8.20 28.83 -3.66
N PHE A 10 -7.68 28.20 -4.73
CA PHE A 10 -8.37 28.07 -6.03
C PHE A 10 -8.92 26.68 -6.31
N ASN A 11 -9.09 25.83 -5.28
CA ASN A 11 -9.63 24.49 -5.48
C ASN A 11 -11.17 24.50 -5.39
N PRO A 12 -11.92 24.40 -6.50
CA PRO A 12 -13.39 24.34 -6.46
C PRO A 12 -13.92 23.05 -5.82
N PHE A 13 -13.05 22.05 -5.64
CA PHE A 13 -13.35 20.79 -4.98
C PHE A 13 -12.58 20.72 -3.67
N ASN A 14 -13.26 20.51 -2.55
CA ASN A 14 -12.63 20.37 -1.24
C ASN A 14 -11.91 19.00 -1.13
N PHE A 15 -10.79 18.83 -1.83
CA PHE A 15 -9.93 17.63 -1.72
C PHE A 15 -8.65 17.95 -0.95
N THR A 16 -8.23 17.01 -0.11
CA THR A 16 -6.98 17.06 0.64
C THR A 16 -6.04 16.01 0.08
N GLU A 17 -4.82 16.42 -0.28
CA GLU A 17 -3.76 15.51 -0.69
C GLU A 17 -2.97 15.05 0.54
N ARG A 18 -2.77 13.73 0.64
CA ARG A 18 -2.05 13.11 1.76
C ARG A 18 -1.17 11.99 1.25
N ILE A 19 0.09 12.00 1.66
CA ILE A 19 1.03 10.89 1.43
C ILE A 19 1.12 10.05 2.70
N GLN A 20 0.94 8.74 2.56
CA GLN A 20 1.11 7.78 3.64
C GLN A 20 2.11 6.71 3.22
N THR A 21 2.96 6.32 4.17
CA THR A 21 3.98 5.30 3.96
C THR A 21 3.91 4.33 5.12
N ILE A 22 3.89 3.04 4.79
CA ILE A 22 3.89 1.94 5.74
C ILE A 22 5.11 1.09 5.43
N GLU A 23 5.87 0.79 6.46
CA GLU A 23 7.03 -0.10 6.38
C GLU A 23 6.82 -1.25 7.36
N GLN A 24 6.96 -2.48 6.86
CA GLN A 24 6.77 -3.68 7.66
C GLN A 24 7.82 -4.72 7.30
N THR A 25 8.49 -5.27 8.30
CA THR A 25 9.36 -6.44 8.11
C THR A 25 8.52 -7.71 8.24
N ILE A 26 8.56 -8.54 7.21
CA ILE A 26 7.82 -9.80 7.15
C ILE A 26 8.81 -10.97 7.15
N LYS A 27 8.55 -11.97 7.99
CA LYS A 27 9.28 -13.24 7.93
C LYS A 27 8.68 -14.10 6.82
N ILE A 28 9.54 -14.72 6.00
CA ILE A 28 9.17 -15.66 4.93
C ILE A 28 8.84 -17.04 5.55
N THR A 29 7.90 -17.07 6.48
CA THR A 29 7.38 -18.33 7.05
C THR A 29 6.00 -18.67 6.50
N ASN A 30 5.28 -17.66 6.01
CA ASN A 30 3.94 -17.81 5.48
C ASN A 30 3.96 -17.65 3.96
N THR A 31 3.04 -18.32 3.28
CA THR A 31 2.85 -18.20 1.83
C THR A 31 2.23 -16.86 1.42
N GLN A 32 1.54 -16.17 2.34
CA GLN A 32 0.90 -14.88 2.10
C GLN A 32 0.92 -14.00 3.36
N GLN A 33 1.03 -12.70 3.16
CA GLN A 33 0.86 -11.68 4.19
C GLN A 33 0.08 -10.49 3.63
N ASN A 34 -0.78 -9.89 4.46
CA ASN A 34 -1.57 -8.72 4.08
C ASN A 34 -1.04 -7.48 4.79
N ILE A 35 -0.81 -6.41 4.03
CA ILE A 35 -0.47 -5.08 4.55
C ILE A 35 -1.64 -4.16 4.22
N GLN A 36 -2.27 -3.58 5.23
CA GLN A 36 -3.33 -2.59 5.02
C GLN A 36 -2.72 -1.23 4.71
N LEU A 37 -3.07 -0.63 3.56
CA LEU A 37 -2.57 0.69 3.17
C LEU A 37 -3.08 1.83 4.07
N LEU A 38 -4.26 1.66 4.66
CA LEU A 38 -4.88 2.58 5.61
C LEU A 38 -5.36 1.77 6.81
N ASP A 39 -5.02 2.22 8.01
CA ASP A 39 -5.56 1.64 9.24
C ASP A 39 -7.01 2.07 9.47
N GLU A 40 -7.74 1.29 10.28
CA GLU A 40 -9.17 1.50 10.53
C GLU A 40 -9.47 2.89 11.12
N LYS A 41 -8.57 3.43 11.96
CA LYS A 41 -8.75 4.76 12.55
C LYS A 41 -8.63 5.83 11.46
N THR A 42 -7.61 5.77 10.61
CA THR A 42 -7.46 6.69 9.47
C THR A 42 -8.67 6.61 8.53
N ILE A 43 -9.19 5.42 8.23
CA ILE A 43 -10.39 5.26 7.39
C ILE A 43 -11.61 5.95 8.03
N LYS A 44 -11.83 5.76 9.33
CA LYS A 44 -12.94 6.38 10.07
C LYS A 44 -12.85 7.91 10.07
N GLU A 45 -11.67 8.46 10.30
CA GLU A 45 -11.42 9.91 10.28
C GLU A 45 -11.68 10.53 8.89
N LEU A 46 -11.22 9.85 7.83
CA LEU A 46 -11.44 10.31 6.45
C LEU A 46 -12.92 10.21 6.05
N ALA A 47 -13.60 9.13 6.44
CA ALA A 47 -15.02 8.91 6.13
C ALA A 47 -15.95 9.95 6.76
N GLN A 48 -15.54 10.65 7.83
CA GLN A 48 -16.30 11.74 8.44
C GLN A 48 -16.33 12.99 7.56
N ASN A 49 -15.27 13.24 6.79
CA ASN A 49 -15.07 14.49 6.05
C ASN A 49 -15.22 14.31 4.54
N PHE A 50 -15.02 13.09 4.03
CA PHE A 50 -14.99 12.81 2.60
C PHE A 50 -15.85 11.60 2.25
N LYS A 51 -16.60 11.72 1.15
CA LYS A 51 -17.43 10.62 0.62
C LYS A 51 -16.60 9.56 -0.11
N TYR A 52 -15.47 9.96 -0.69
CA TYR A 52 -14.62 9.10 -1.50
C TYR A 52 -13.14 9.35 -1.19
N ILE A 53 -12.33 8.30 -1.34
CA ILE A 53 -10.87 8.37 -1.27
C ILE A 53 -10.36 7.95 -2.66
N HIS A 54 -9.53 8.78 -3.26
CA HIS A 54 -8.89 8.48 -4.54
C HIS A 54 -7.41 8.19 -4.31
N PHE A 55 -6.94 7.02 -4.74
CA PHE A 55 -5.52 6.67 -4.73
C PHE A 55 -4.91 7.06 -6.08
N ALA A 56 -4.28 8.23 -6.14
CA ALA A 56 -3.62 8.68 -7.36
C ALA A 56 -2.37 7.85 -7.69
N LEU A 57 -1.66 7.39 -6.66
CA LEU A 57 -0.44 6.62 -6.80
C LEU A 57 -0.27 5.67 -5.61
N VAL A 58 0.07 4.41 -5.91
CA VAL A 58 0.52 3.43 -4.93
C VAL A 58 1.91 2.96 -5.38
N GLN A 59 2.89 3.08 -4.48
CA GLN A 59 4.25 2.60 -4.73
C GLN A 59 4.58 1.51 -3.72
N VAL A 60 5.16 0.42 -4.21
CA VAL A 60 5.58 -0.72 -3.39
C VAL A 60 7.08 -0.93 -3.59
N THR A 61 7.80 -1.01 -2.48
CA THR A 61 9.22 -1.34 -2.45
C THR A 61 9.41 -2.57 -1.59
N ILE A 62 10.03 -3.61 -2.15
CA ILE A 62 10.37 -4.84 -1.44
C ILE A 62 11.89 -4.90 -1.32
N LYS A 63 12.38 -4.94 -0.08
CA LYS A 63 13.82 -5.03 0.21
C LYS A 63 14.11 -6.35 0.94
N PRO A 64 14.84 -7.30 0.31
CA PRO A 64 15.34 -8.48 1.02
C PRO A 64 16.23 -8.06 2.18
N LEU A 65 15.96 -8.57 3.38
CA LEU A 65 16.81 -8.39 4.57
C LEU A 65 17.78 -9.55 4.76
N THR A 66 18.16 -10.22 3.68
CA THR A 66 19.12 -11.32 3.67
C THR A 66 20.44 -10.87 3.07
N ARG A 67 21.55 -11.43 3.59
CA ARG A 67 22.90 -11.12 3.08
C ARG A 67 23.13 -11.67 1.67
N GLN A 68 22.49 -12.78 1.35
CA GLN A 68 22.47 -13.39 0.03
C GLN A 68 21.05 -13.25 -0.52
N GLY A 69 20.91 -13.17 -1.85
CA GLY A 69 19.60 -13.24 -2.47
C GLY A 69 18.90 -14.57 -2.16
N LEU A 70 17.58 -14.57 -2.20
CA LEU A 70 16.76 -15.77 -2.08
C LEU A 70 16.34 -16.19 -3.49
N ASN A 71 16.55 -17.46 -3.84
CA ASN A 71 16.09 -18.01 -5.13
C ASN A 71 14.57 -18.21 -5.16
N THR A 72 13.82 -17.13 -5.01
CA THR A 72 12.36 -17.08 -4.97
C THR A 72 11.89 -15.75 -5.55
N SER A 73 10.65 -15.71 -6.02
CA SER A 73 9.93 -14.46 -6.29
C SER A 73 8.93 -14.14 -5.19
N VAL A 74 8.47 -12.90 -5.17
CA VAL A 74 7.32 -12.44 -4.39
C VAL A 74 6.33 -11.80 -5.34
N LEU A 75 5.07 -12.19 -5.19
CA LEU A 75 3.93 -11.54 -5.82
C LEU A 75 3.35 -10.52 -4.83
N ALA A 76 3.33 -9.25 -5.21
CA ALA A 76 2.64 -8.20 -4.46
C ALA A 76 1.34 -7.85 -5.17
N CYS A 77 0.23 -7.94 -4.45
CA CYS A 77 -1.10 -7.66 -4.98
C CYS A 77 -1.71 -6.46 -4.29
N LEU A 78 -2.15 -5.46 -5.07
CA LEU A 78 -3.04 -4.42 -4.61
C LEU A 78 -4.48 -4.93 -4.72
N ARG A 79 -5.19 -4.95 -3.59
CA ARG A 79 -6.57 -5.45 -3.54
C ARG A 79 -7.48 -4.56 -2.70
N ASP A 80 -8.75 -4.53 -3.07
CA ASP A 80 -9.82 -3.91 -2.28
C ASP A 80 -10.29 -4.84 -1.16
N ALA A 81 -9.93 -4.51 0.08
CA ALA A 81 -10.27 -5.31 1.25
C ALA A 81 -11.78 -5.41 1.53
N ARG A 82 -12.63 -4.61 0.89
CA ARG A 82 -14.10 -4.69 1.04
C ARG A 82 -14.69 -5.93 0.38
N HIS A 83 -13.99 -6.52 -0.59
CA HIS A 83 -14.40 -7.74 -1.27
C HIS A 83 -13.89 -8.98 -0.50
N LEU A 84 -14.79 -9.93 -0.24
CA LEU A 84 -14.47 -11.18 0.46
C LEU A 84 -13.71 -12.16 -0.44
N ASN A 85 -14.04 -12.21 -1.73
CA ASN A 85 -13.35 -13.03 -2.70
C ASN A 85 -12.04 -12.35 -3.12
N PHE A 86 -10.96 -13.12 -3.22
CA PHE A 86 -9.66 -12.59 -3.62
C PHE A 86 -9.67 -12.09 -5.06
N ASP A 87 -10.21 -12.87 -5.98
CA ASP A 87 -10.19 -12.55 -7.41
C ASP A 87 -11.00 -11.28 -7.72
N ASP A 88 -12.18 -11.14 -7.11
CA ASP A 88 -13.02 -9.93 -7.24
C ASP A 88 -12.39 -8.69 -6.62
N SER A 89 -11.47 -8.88 -5.67
CA SER A 89 -10.81 -7.79 -4.96
C SER A 89 -9.55 -7.29 -5.65
N LEU A 90 -8.97 -8.07 -6.57
CA LEU A 90 -7.67 -7.77 -7.14
C LEU A 90 -7.76 -6.56 -8.08
N ILE A 91 -6.96 -5.54 -7.80
CA ILE A 91 -6.84 -4.35 -8.64
C ILE A 91 -5.63 -4.50 -9.55
N GLU A 92 -4.48 -4.88 -8.97
CA GLU A 92 -3.22 -5.03 -9.70
C GLU A 92 -2.30 -6.01 -8.98
N ALA A 93 -1.41 -6.68 -9.73
CA ALA A 93 -0.38 -7.55 -9.18
C ALA A 93 0.95 -7.32 -9.89
N ILE A 94 2.03 -7.31 -9.13
CA ILE A 94 3.41 -7.25 -9.62
C ILE A 94 4.23 -8.39 -9.03
N GLU A 95 5.06 -9.02 -9.85
CA GLU A 95 5.99 -10.05 -9.40
C GLU A 95 7.42 -9.50 -9.45
N THR A 96 8.20 -9.78 -8.41
CA THR A 96 9.62 -9.44 -8.38
C THR A 96 10.46 -10.58 -7.83
N SER A 97 11.65 -10.76 -8.41
CA SER A 97 12.62 -11.74 -7.96
C SER A 97 13.38 -11.23 -6.74
N LEU A 98 13.58 -12.09 -5.74
CA LEU A 98 14.46 -11.84 -4.60
C LEU A 98 15.87 -12.44 -4.80
N CYS A 99 16.18 -12.95 -6.00
CA CYS A 99 17.42 -13.70 -6.27
C CYS A 99 18.67 -12.84 -6.16
N ASN A 100 18.54 -11.54 -6.42
CA ASN A 100 19.61 -10.58 -6.22
C ASN A 100 19.51 -10.12 -4.77
N GLY A 101 20.63 -10.16 -4.02
CA GLY A 101 20.71 -9.56 -2.70
C GLY A 101 20.34 -8.07 -2.74
N PRO A 102 20.26 -7.38 -1.59
CA PRO A 102 19.91 -5.97 -1.57
C PRO A 102 20.79 -5.18 -2.55
N MET A 103 20.16 -4.57 -3.56
CA MET A 103 20.80 -3.61 -4.46
C MET A 103 21.18 -2.33 -3.70
#